data_AF-A0A8H5S0C9-F1
#
_entry.id   AF-A0A8H5S0C9-F1
#
_cell.length_a   1.000
_cell.length_b   1.000
_cell.length_c   1.000
_cell.angle_alpha   90.00
_cell.angle_beta   90.00
_cell.angle_gamma   90.00
#
_symmetry.space_group_name_H-M   'P 1'
#
loop_
_entity.id
_entity.type
_entity.pdbx_description
1 polymer ?
#
loop_
_entity_poly.entity_id
_entity_poly.type
_entity_poly.pdbx_seq_one_letter_code
_entity_poly.pdbx_strand_id
1 'polypeptide(L)'
;MSQPTLTADYSSPASEPFKVAHTLPAISSPASTADKSSYLKALRASVADTQETINKELTARMEQDKARDAAAEAKEEENYGEEVQEEED
;
A
#
# COMPACT_ATOMS: atom_id res chain seq x y z
N MET A 1 20.70 -23.74 -4.48
CA MET A 1 19.73 -23.01 -5.33
C MET A 1 19.12 -21.91 -4.49
N SER A 2 19.15 -20.65 -4.94
CA SER A 2 18.47 -19.55 -4.23
C SER A 2 16.95 -19.69 -4.40
N GLN A 3 16.16 -19.45 -3.34
CA GLN A 3 14.71 -19.45 -3.45
C GLN A 3 14.24 -18.13 -4.10
N PRO A 4 13.40 -18.20 -5.14
CA PRO A 4 12.82 -17.00 -5.74
C PRO A 4 11.84 -16.31 -4.78
N THR A 5 11.73 -15.00 -4.91
CA THR A 5 10.82 -14.17 -4.11
C THR A 5 9.95 -13.30 -5.01
N LEU A 6 8.67 -13.18 -4.68
CA LEU A 6 7.78 -12.15 -5.20
C LEU A 6 7.78 -10.99 -4.21
N THR A 7 8.11 -9.79 -4.65
CA THR A 7 8.12 -8.60 -3.80
C THR A 7 7.35 -7.45 -4.42
N ALA A 8 6.80 -6.58 -3.58
CA ALA A 8 6.23 -5.31 -3.97
C ALA A 8 6.66 -4.25 -2.94
N ASP A 9 7.07 -3.09 -3.43
CA ASP A 9 7.55 -1.99 -2.61
C ASP A 9 6.73 -0.74 -2.94
N TYR A 10 6.12 -0.14 -1.92
CA TYR A 10 5.38 1.10 -2.03
C TYR A 10 6.13 2.24 -1.33
N SER A 11 6.14 3.40 -1.98
CA SER A 11 6.61 4.65 -1.40
C SER A 11 5.69 5.81 -1.77
N SER A 12 5.59 6.78 -0.88
CA SER A 12 4.82 8.01 -1.07
C SER A 12 5.50 9.16 -0.32
N PRO A 13 5.40 10.41 -0.82
CA PRO A 13 5.88 11.58 -0.09
C PRO A 13 5.03 11.93 1.14
N ALA A 14 3.79 11.44 1.20
CA ALA A 14 2.79 11.81 2.21
C ALA A 14 2.34 10.64 3.10
N SER A 15 2.84 9.42 2.84
CA SER A 15 2.42 8.22 3.56
C SER A 15 3.59 7.28 3.79
N GLU A 16 3.60 6.59 4.94
CA GLU A 16 4.65 5.65 5.30
C GLU A 16 4.84 4.54 4.24
N PRO A 17 6.08 4.16 3.89
CA PRO A 17 6.31 3.09 2.93
C PRO A 17 5.83 1.74 3.47
N PHE A 18 5.44 0.83 2.59
CA PHE A 18 5.17 -0.57 2.95
C PHE A 18 5.76 -1.53 1.92
N LYS A 19 6.01 -2.77 2.35
CA LYS A 19 6.60 -3.82 1.54
C LYS A 19 5.84 -5.12 1.70
N VAL A 20 5.69 -5.85 0.61
CA VAL A 20 5.14 -7.21 0.58
C VAL A 20 6.23 -8.14 0.04
N ALA A 21 6.42 -9.29 0.67
CA ALA A 21 7.39 -10.28 0.22
C ALA A 21 6.87 -11.70 0.45
N HIS A 22 6.92 -12.51 -0.61
CA HIS A 22 6.57 -13.93 -0.57
C HIS A 22 7.72 -14.77 -1.09
N THR A 23 8.11 -15.76 -0.29
CA THR A 23 9.08 -16.76 -0.72
C THR A 23 8.37 -17.83 -1.55
N LEU A 24 8.92 -18.14 -2.72
CA LEU A 24 8.36 -19.11 -3.64
C LEU A 24 9.16 -20.43 -3.59
N PRO A 25 8.51 -21.56 -3.92
CA PRO A 25 9.20 -22.85 -4.02
C PRO A 25 10.40 -22.77 -4.96
N ALA A 26 11.54 -23.36 -4.56
CA ALA A 26 12.67 -23.49 -5.46
C ALA A 26 12.34 -24.47 -6.60
N ILE A 27 12.80 -24.15 -7.81
CA ILE A 27 12.69 -25.05 -8.95
C ILE A 27 14.06 -25.71 -9.17
N SER A 28 14.09 -27.04 -9.10
CA SER A 28 15.28 -27.84 -9.42
C SER A 28 15.64 -27.74 -10.91
N SER A 29 16.91 -27.94 -11.26
CA SER A 29 17.34 -28.05 -12.66
C SER A 29 17.88 -29.46 -12.92
N PRO A 30 17.28 -30.24 -13.84
CA PRO A 30 16.14 -29.89 -14.68
C PRO A 30 14.81 -29.87 -13.91
N ALA A 31 13.91 -28.96 -14.30
CA ALA A 31 12.64 -28.75 -13.62
C ALA A 31 11.60 -29.83 -13.99
N SER A 32 11.12 -30.58 -13.00
CA SER A 32 10.02 -31.52 -13.21
C SER A 32 8.68 -30.78 -13.43
N THR A 33 7.69 -31.47 -14.00
CA THR A 33 6.33 -30.92 -14.13
C THR A 33 5.69 -30.64 -12.76
N ALA A 34 6.00 -31.46 -11.75
CA ALA A 34 5.55 -31.27 -10.38
C ALA A 34 6.15 -29.98 -9.77
N ASP A 35 7.46 -29.74 -9.95
CA ASP A 35 8.12 -28.53 -9.45
C ASP A 35 7.51 -27.26 -10.07
N LYS A 36 7.29 -27.30 -11.40
CA LYS A 36 6.65 -26.18 -12.12
C LYS A 36 5.22 -25.94 -11.64
N SER A 37 4.43 -27.00 -11.43
CA SER A 37 3.06 -26.89 -10.94
C SER A 37 3.01 -26.29 -9.53
N SER A 38 3.87 -26.77 -8.63
CA SER A 38 4.00 -26.27 -7.26
C SER A 38 4.39 -24.78 -7.24
N TYR A 39 5.41 -24.41 -8.03
CA TYR A 39 5.84 -23.03 -8.15
C TYR A 39 4.73 -22.11 -8.66
N LEU A 40 4.05 -22.49 -9.76
CA LEU A 40 2.98 -21.67 -10.35
C LEU A 40 1.76 -21.55 -9.43
N LYS A 41 1.44 -22.59 -8.66
CA LYS A 41 0.39 -22.54 -7.64
C LYS A 41 0.74 -21.55 -6.54
N ALA A 42 1.95 -21.63 -6.00
CA ALA A 42 2.43 -20.72 -4.96
C ALA A 42 2.52 -19.27 -5.46
N LEU A 43 3.01 -19.07 -6.69
CA LEU A 43 3.07 -17.75 -7.31
C LEU A 43 1.68 -17.13 -7.47
N ARG A 44 0.69 -17.88 -7.96
CA ARG A 44 -0.69 -17.37 -8.07
C ARG A 44 -1.28 -16.97 -6.73
N ALA A 45 -1.09 -17.80 -5.70
CA ALA A 45 -1.56 -17.49 -4.36
C ALA A 45 -0.88 -16.23 -3.81
N SER A 46 0.44 -16.13 -3.97
CA SER A 46 1.23 -14.96 -3.53
C SER A 46 0.78 -13.69 -4.25
N VAL A 47 0.47 -13.76 -5.55
CA VAL A 47 -0.03 -12.60 -6.30
C VAL A 47 -1.40 -12.15 -5.79
N ALA A 48 -2.31 -13.08 -5.52
CA ALA A 48 -3.63 -12.74 -4.98
C ALA A 48 -3.51 -12.09 -3.59
N ASP A 49 -2.65 -12.63 -2.73
CA ASP A 49 -2.39 -12.09 -1.39
C ASP A 49 -1.73 -10.69 -1.43
N THR A 50 -0.73 -10.51 -2.31
CA THR A 50 -0.14 -9.18 -2.57
C THR A 50 -1.20 -8.17 -3.01
N GLN A 51 -2.11 -8.57 -3.91
CA GLN A 51 -3.18 -7.71 -4.39
C GLN A 51 -4.14 -7.32 -3.25
N GLU A 52 -4.57 -8.28 -2.45
CA GLU A 52 -5.45 -8.03 -1.29
C GLU A 52 -4.77 -7.07 -0.30
N THR A 53 -3.50 -7.32 0.02
CA THR A 53 -2.71 -6.49 0.93
C THR A 53 -2.60 -5.05 0.42
N ILE A 54 -2.22 -4.87 -0.85
CA ILE A 54 -2.11 -3.53 -1.47
C ILE A 54 -3.45 -2.81 -1.44
N ASN A 55 -4.54 -3.49 -1.82
CA ASN A 55 -5.87 -2.88 -1.83
C ASN A 55 -6.29 -2.43 -0.43
N LYS A 56 -6.03 -3.26 0.59
CA LYS A 56 -6.33 -2.92 1.99
C LYS A 56 -5.54 -1.70 2.45
N GLU A 57 -4.22 -1.70 2.22
CA GLU A 57 -3.33 -0.62 2.63
C GLU A 57 -3.69 0.71 1.96
N LEU A 58 -3.90 0.70 0.63
CA LEU A 58 -4.25 1.92 -0.10
C LEU A 58 -5.66 2.43 0.27
N THR A 59 -6.61 1.53 0.51
CA THR A 59 -7.97 1.92 0.94
C THR A 59 -7.93 2.59 2.31
N ALA A 60 -7.23 2.01 3.27
CA ALA A 60 -7.08 2.60 4.61
C ALA A 60 -6.44 4.01 4.54
N ARG A 61 -5.47 4.21 3.64
CA ARG A 61 -4.82 5.51 3.45
C ARG A 61 -5.75 6.54 2.81
N MET A 62 -6.54 6.14 1.81
CA MET A 62 -7.56 7.03 1.24
C MET A 62 -8.58 7.49 2.29
N GLU A 63 -8.98 6.60 3.20
CA GLU A 63 -9.88 6.96 4.30
C GLU A 63 -9.23 7.95 5.29
N GLN A 64 -7.94 7.74 5.61
CA GLN A 64 -7.17 8.67 6.44
C GLN A 64 -6.99 10.03 5.78
N ASP A 65 -6.68 10.06 4.48
CA ASP A 65 -6.54 11.31 3.71
C ASP A 65 -7.87 12.07 3.69
N LYS A 66 -8.99 11.39 3.42
CA LYS A 66 -10.31 12.00 3.44
C LYS A 66 -10.67 12.59 4.80
N ALA A 67 -10.34 11.89 5.90
CA ALA A 67 -10.59 12.38 7.25
C ALA A 67 -9.71 13.61 7.60
N ARG A 68 -8.45 13.61 7.16
CA ARG A 68 -7.54 14.75 7.32
C ARG A 68 -8.05 15.97 6.57
N ASP A 69 -8.46 15.79 5.32
CA ASP A 69 -8.89 16.90 4.46
C ASP A 69 -10.21 17.51 5.00
N ALA A 70 -11.17 16.69 5.43
CA ALA A 70 -12.39 17.17 6.08
C ALA A 70 -12.12 17.93 7.40
N ALA A 71 -11.11 17.52 8.17
CA ALA A 71 -10.72 18.23 9.38
C ALA A 71 -10.00 19.56 9.09
N ALA A 72 -9.31 19.65 7.95
CA ALA A 72 -8.69 20.90 7.50
C ALA A 72 -9.76 21.89 7.04
N GLU A 73 -10.73 21.45 6.24
CA GLU A 73 -11.88 22.25 5.80
C GLU A 73 -12.69 22.79 7.00
N ALA A 74 -13.00 21.95 7.99
CA ALA A 74 -13.72 22.39 9.19
C ALA A 74 -12.97 23.50 9.97
N LYS A 75 -11.63 23.38 10.07
CA LYS A 75 -10.81 24.44 10.69
C LYS A 75 -10.80 25.73 9.89
N GLU A 76 -10.80 25.63 8.56
CA GLU A 76 -10.85 26.79 7.68
C GLU A 76 -12.21 27.50 7.77
N GLU A 77 -13.31 26.76 7.84
CA GLU A 77 -14.66 27.30 8.07
C GLU A 77 -14.81 27.96 9.45
N GLU A 78 -14.25 27.36 10.51
CA GLU A 78 -14.23 27.96 11.85
C GLU A 78 -13.46 29.30 11.87
N ASN A 79 -12.38 29.40 11.08
CA ASN A 79 -11.57 30.61 10.95
C ASN A 79 -12.24 31.70 10.07
N TYR A 80 -13.29 31.36 9.31
CA TYR A 80 -13.98 32.29 8.41
C TYR A 80 -14.89 33.31 9.13
N GLY A 81 -15.13 33.12 10.44
CA GLY A 81 -15.90 34.04 11.30
C GLY A 81 -15.05 34.96 12.17
N GLU A 82 -13.73 34.75 12.21
CA GLU A 82 -12.77 35.71 12.77
C GLU A 82 -12.27 36.57 11.63
N GLU A 83 -13.10 37.51 11.17
CA GLU A 83 -12.62 38.65 10.39
C GLU A 83 -11.52 39.29 11.25
N VAL A 84 -10.26 39.10 10.88
CA VAL A 84 -9.14 39.84 11.47
C VAL A 84 -9.42 41.28 11.08
N GLN A 85 -10.09 41.98 11.97
CA GLN A 85 -10.18 43.42 11.97
C GLN A 85 -8.74 43.88 12.20
N GLU A 86 -7.97 43.94 11.11
CA GLU A 86 -6.78 44.79 11.05
C GLU A 86 -7.33 46.20 11.25
N GLU A 87 -7.39 46.61 12.53
CA GLU A 87 -7.66 47.98 12.93
C GLU A 87 -6.65 48.86 12.18
N GLU A 88 -7.18 49.72 11.31
CA GLU A 88 -6.45 50.85 10.74
C GLU A 88 -5.99 51.75 11.90
N ASP A 89 -4.67 51.87 12.08
CA ASP A 89 -4.00 53.02 12.74
C ASP A 89 -2.60 53.25 12.13
#